data_AF-A0A1A3BR88-F1
#
_entry.id   AF-A0A1A3BR88-F1
#
_cell.length_a   1.000
_cell.length_b   1.000
_cell.length_c   1.000
_cell.angle_alpha   90.00
_cell.angle_beta   90.00
_cell.angle_gamma   90.00
#
_symmetry.space_group_name_H-M   'P 1'
#
loop_
_entity.id
_entity.type
_entity.pdbx_description
1 polymer ?
#
loop_
_entity_poly.entity_id
_entity_poly.type
_entity_poly.pdbx_seq_one_letter_code
_entity_poly.pdbx_strand_id
1 'polypeptide(L)'
;MGSTASRGGWAGQHANKRLAHLVLQTDQLPVLRDWYLSVLDAHVVFENDMLTFMTFDEEHHRLALVQLPDAAPRTSTTVGLAHSAYTFATLDGLLTKFEALKKAGIQPHVPVQHGLTTSLYYRDPDGNMVELQIDNMAPDDATAYMHGDDYSRDPIGPSFDPDAMLAALRAGTPEPELITRTWAMTCPQLNVFELLLT
;
A
#
# COMPACT_ATOMS: atom_id res chain seq x y z
N MET A 1 -11.72 17.52 -42.25
CA MET A 1 -10.71 17.79 -41.19
C MET A 1 -11.14 17.03 -39.96
N GLY A 2 -10.40 16.00 -39.58
CA GLY A 2 -10.74 15.13 -38.45
C GLY A 2 -9.59 14.16 -38.25
N SER A 3 -8.49 14.67 -37.69
CA SER A 3 -7.33 13.86 -37.33
C SER A 3 -7.68 13.09 -36.06
N THR A 4 -7.89 11.78 -36.20
CA THR A 4 -7.89 10.84 -35.09
C THR A 4 -6.45 10.67 -34.62
N ALA A 5 -6.08 11.37 -33.54
CA ALA A 5 -4.83 11.11 -32.85
C ALA A 5 -4.94 9.72 -32.20
N SER A 6 -4.29 8.73 -32.81
CA SER A 6 -3.96 7.48 -32.14
C SER A 6 -3.11 7.82 -30.92
N ARG A 7 -3.61 7.54 -29.72
CA ARG A 7 -2.79 7.56 -28.51
C ARG A 7 -1.85 6.36 -28.63
N GLY A 8 -0.64 6.63 -29.14
CA GLY A 8 0.43 5.64 -29.20
C GLY A 8 0.67 5.09 -27.80
N GLY A 9 0.60 3.75 -27.67
CA GLY A 9 1.05 3.07 -26.47
C GLY A 9 2.49 3.47 -26.15
N TRP A 10 2.78 3.62 -24.87
CA TRP A 10 4.09 4.05 -24.40
C TRP A 10 5.12 2.94 -24.67
N ALA A 11 5.73 2.97 -25.86
CA ALA A 11 6.84 2.10 -26.23
C ALA A 11 8.15 2.66 -25.63
N GLY A 12 8.22 2.74 -24.31
CA GLY A 12 9.43 3.11 -23.58
C GLY A 12 10.42 1.94 -23.61
N GLN A 13 11.49 2.07 -24.40
CA GLN A 13 12.71 1.30 -24.18
C GLN A 13 13.28 1.67 -22.81
N HIS A 14 12.89 0.94 -21.76
CA HIS A 14 13.54 1.06 -20.48
C HIS A 14 14.78 0.17 -20.48
N ALA A 15 15.96 0.78 -20.35
CA ALA A 15 17.05 0.10 -19.66
C ALA A 15 16.46 -0.46 -18.35
N ASN A 16 16.62 -1.77 -18.10
CA ASN A 16 16.00 -2.58 -17.03
C ASN A 16 16.16 -1.99 -15.60
N LYS A 17 15.50 -0.86 -15.32
CA LYS A 17 15.47 -0.22 -14.00
C LYS A 17 14.28 -0.77 -13.24
N ARG A 18 14.52 -1.12 -11.98
CA ARG A 18 13.49 -1.49 -11.00
C ARG A 18 13.71 -0.66 -9.74
N LEU A 19 12.66 -0.45 -8.96
CA LEU A 19 12.82 0.09 -7.61
C LEU A 19 13.73 -0.89 -6.85
N ALA A 20 14.86 -0.40 -6.34
CA ALA A 20 15.81 -1.22 -5.60
C ALA A 20 15.43 -1.22 -4.12
N HIS A 21 15.49 -0.04 -3.48
CA HIS A 21 15.21 0.11 -2.06
C HIS A 21 14.62 1.50 -1.73
N LEU A 22 13.96 1.55 -0.57
CA LEU A 22 13.58 2.77 0.13
C LEU A 22 14.47 2.92 1.37
N VAL A 23 14.84 4.16 1.72
CA VAL A 23 15.59 4.48 2.94
C VAL A 23 14.74 5.40 3.81
N LEU A 24 14.52 5.01 5.06
CA LEU A 24 13.81 5.80 6.06
C LEU A 24 14.77 6.23 7.16
N GLN A 25 14.49 7.40 7.73
CA GLN A 25 15.21 7.93 8.88
C GLN A 25 14.30 7.82 10.11
N THR A 26 14.88 7.42 11.23
CA THR A 26 14.13 7.20 12.48
C THR A 26 15.00 7.52 13.68
N ASP A 27 14.41 8.03 14.76
CA ASP A 27 15.08 8.15 16.05
C ASP A 27 14.88 6.90 16.94
N GLN A 28 14.07 5.95 16.51
CA GLN A 28 13.69 4.73 17.24
C GLN A 28 13.94 3.44 16.43
N LEU A 29 15.18 3.27 15.95
CA LEU A 29 15.57 2.22 14.99
C LEU A 29 15.07 0.80 15.32
N PRO A 30 15.20 0.25 16.55
CA PRO A 30 14.72 -1.10 16.85
C PRO A 30 13.20 -1.24 16.73
N VAL A 31 12.44 -0.21 17.12
CA VAL A 31 10.97 -0.21 17.08
C VAL A 31 10.49 -0.21 15.64
N LEU A 32 11.06 0.66 14.81
CA LEU A 32 10.70 0.74 13.40
C LEU A 32 11.11 -0.52 12.64
N ARG A 33 12.28 -1.08 12.94
CA ARG A 33 12.72 -2.38 12.40
C ARG A 33 11.70 -3.46 12.68
N ASP A 34 11.35 -3.69 13.96
CA ASP A 34 10.47 -4.80 14.36
C ASP A 34 9.08 -4.68 13.73
N TRP A 35 8.61 -3.44 13.54
CA TRP A 35 7.37 -3.17 12.81
C TRP A 35 7.47 -3.61 11.35
N TYR A 36 8.53 -3.23 10.61
CA TYR A 36 8.70 -3.61 9.21
C TYR A 36 8.97 -5.10 9.00
N LEU A 37 9.67 -5.76 9.94
CA LEU A 37 9.79 -7.22 9.95
C LEU A 37 8.41 -7.89 10.02
N SER A 38 7.53 -7.36 10.90
CA SER A 38 6.18 -7.90 11.08
C SER A 38 5.26 -7.61 9.88
N VAL A 39 5.31 -6.39 9.34
CA VAL A 39 4.40 -5.92 8.28
C VAL A 39 4.76 -6.50 6.91
N LEU A 40 6.04 -6.61 6.58
CA LEU A 40 6.48 -7.05 5.26
C LEU A 40 6.97 -8.51 5.21
N ASP A 41 6.89 -9.25 6.32
CA ASP A 41 7.56 -10.57 6.47
C ASP A 41 9.05 -10.48 6.10
N ALA A 42 9.65 -9.31 6.37
CA ALA A 42 11.04 -9.06 6.06
C ALA A 42 11.97 -9.78 7.04
N HIS A 43 13.22 -9.95 6.64
CA HIS A 43 14.30 -10.35 7.52
C HIS A 43 15.47 -9.37 7.44
N VAL A 44 16.24 -9.29 8.52
CA VAL A 44 17.44 -8.46 8.59
C VAL A 44 18.56 -9.10 7.78
N VAL A 45 19.18 -8.31 6.91
CA VAL A 45 20.38 -8.69 6.15
C VAL A 45 21.65 -8.17 6.83
N PHE A 46 21.57 -6.97 7.41
CA PHE A 46 22.64 -6.36 8.19
C PHE A 46 22.04 -5.36 9.17
N GLU A 47 22.57 -5.28 10.39
CA GLU A 47 22.22 -4.24 11.35
C GLU A 47 23.40 -3.84 12.24
N ASN A 48 23.41 -2.59 12.65
CA ASN A 48 24.24 -2.05 13.73
C ASN A 48 23.52 -0.85 14.37
N ASP A 49 24.17 -0.16 15.29
CA ASP A 49 23.59 0.98 16.02
C ASP A 49 23.24 2.19 15.13
N MET A 50 23.70 2.22 13.88
CA MET A 50 23.51 3.34 12.94
C MET A 50 22.48 3.03 11.85
N LEU A 51 22.40 1.78 11.38
CA LEU A 51 21.50 1.41 10.29
C LEU A 51 21.07 -0.06 10.33
N THR A 52 19.95 -0.34 9.66
CA THR A 52 19.41 -1.69 9.44
C THR A 52 19.04 -1.85 7.97
N PHE A 53 19.47 -2.94 7.34
CA PHE A 53 19.05 -3.36 6.01
C PHE A 53 18.16 -4.59 6.11
N MET A 54 17.00 -4.54 5.45
CA MET A 54 16.01 -5.62 5.45
C MET A 54 15.55 -5.93 4.03
N THR A 55 15.18 -7.19 3.81
CA THR A 55 14.58 -7.65 2.56
C THR A 55 13.46 -8.65 2.81
N PHE A 56 12.55 -8.75 1.84
CA PHE A 56 11.45 -9.70 1.80
C PHE A 56 11.38 -10.43 0.44
N ASP A 57 12.38 -10.23 -0.42
CA ASP A 57 12.54 -10.90 -1.71
C ASP A 57 14.03 -11.13 -2.03
N GLU A 58 14.35 -11.41 -3.31
CA GLU A 58 15.71 -11.73 -3.76
C GLU A 58 16.69 -10.55 -3.79
N GLU A 59 16.23 -9.31 -3.65
CA GLU A 59 17.12 -8.15 -3.59
C GLU A 59 17.88 -8.12 -2.26
N HIS A 60 19.15 -7.67 -2.28
CA HIS A 60 20.00 -7.61 -1.09
C HIS A 60 19.41 -6.77 0.05
N HIS A 61 18.56 -5.79 -0.27
CA HIS A 61 17.68 -5.08 0.65
C HIS A 61 16.63 -4.29 -0.11
N ARG A 62 15.40 -4.27 0.39
CA ARG A 62 14.29 -3.43 -0.08
C ARG A 62 14.06 -2.22 0.80
N LEU A 63 14.41 -2.34 2.09
CA LEU A 63 14.25 -1.28 3.05
C LEU A 63 15.54 -1.09 3.85
N ALA A 64 15.95 0.15 3.98
CA ALA A 64 17.01 0.57 4.87
C ALA A 64 16.44 1.55 5.90
N LEU A 65 16.82 1.38 7.16
CA LEU A 65 16.51 2.30 8.24
C LEU A 65 17.82 2.92 8.71
N VAL A 66 17.83 4.24 8.91
CA VAL A 66 19.00 4.99 9.38
C VAL A 66 18.63 5.70 10.68
N GLN A 67 19.43 5.47 11.72
CA GLN A 67 19.32 6.18 12.99
C GLN A 67 19.63 7.66 12.76
N LEU A 68 18.66 8.52 13.09
CA LEU A 68 18.78 9.97 13.08
C LEU A 68 18.39 10.49 14.46
N PRO A 69 19.37 10.70 15.37
CA PRO A 69 19.09 11.26 16.69
C PRO A 69 18.45 12.65 16.59
N ASP A 70 17.53 12.95 17.51
CA ASP A 70 16.84 14.25 17.62
C ASP A 70 16.08 14.66 16.35
N ALA A 71 15.57 13.67 15.59
CA ALA A 71 14.74 13.93 14.43
C ALA A 71 13.44 14.66 14.82
N ALA A 72 13.03 15.63 14.00
CA ALA A 72 11.70 16.21 14.15
C ALA A 72 10.64 15.16 13.78
N PRO A 73 9.60 14.95 14.60
CA PRO A 73 8.54 14.03 14.26
C PRO A 73 7.88 14.40 12.93
N ARG A 74 7.62 13.39 12.09
CA ARG A 74 6.86 13.57 10.87
C ARG A 74 5.41 13.90 11.21
N THR A 75 4.81 14.82 10.46
CA THR A 75 3.36 15.04 10.44
C THR A 75 2.75 14.51 9.14
N SER A 76 1.44 14.28 9.15
CA SER A 76 0.68 13.89 7.97
C SER A 76 0.76 14.91 6.81
N THR A 77 1.16 16.15 7.08
CA THR A 77 1.27 17.25 6.13
C THR A 77 2.72 17.61 5.76
N THR A 78 3.70 16.82 6.22
CA THR A 78 5.10 17.02 5.84
C THR A 78 5.29 16.76 4.34
N VAL A 79 5.82 17.75 3.61
CA VAL A 79 6.08 17.63 2.17
C VAL A 79 7.15 16.57 1.90
N GLY A 80 6.88 15.64 0.99
CA GLY A 80 7.82 14.58 0.62
C GLY A 80 7.11 13.28 0.23
N LEU A 81 7.74 12.14 0.54
CA LEU A 81 7.17 10.81 0.34
C LEU A 81 5.84 10.68 1.07
N ALA A 82 4.73 10.49 0.37
CA ALA A 82 3.41 10.32 1.00
C ALA A 82 3.25 8.92 1.63
N HIS A 83 3.47 7.87 0.84
CA HIS A 83 3.42 6.48 1.28
C HIS A 83 4.34 5.59 0.43
N SER A 84 4.54 4.36 0.89
CA SER A 84 5.14 3.26 0.12
C SER A 84 4.11 2.15 -0.02
N ALA A 85 4.05 1.49 -1.18
CA ALA A 85 3.04 0.48 -1.49
C ALA A 85 3.67 -0.87 -1.84
N TYR A 86 3.04 -1.95 -1.36
CA TYR A 86 3.48 -3.33 -1.54
C TYR A 86 2.30 -4.19 -2.00
N THR A 87 2.46 -4.86 -3.14
CA THR A 87 1.40 -5.66 -3.77
C THR A 87 1.51 -7.13 -3.38
N PHE A 88 0.40 -7.68 -2.90
CA PHE A 88 0.17 -9.11 -2.75
C PHE A 88 -0.35 -9.69 -4.07
N ALA A 89 -0.06 -10.97 -4.32
CA ALA A 89 -0.53 -11.65 -5.53
C ALA A 89 -2.04 -11.96 -5.52
N THR A 90 -2.65 -12.05 -4.33
CA THR A 90 -4.05 -12.50 -4.15
C THR A 90 -4.73 -11.78 -2.99
N LEU A 91 -6.06 -11.66 -3.04
CA LEU A 91 -6.84 -11.08 -1.94
C LEU A 91 -6.70 -11.91 -0.66
N ASP A 92 -6.69 -13.23 -0.78
CA ASP A 92 -6.49 -14.14 0.36
C ASP A 92 -5.17 -13.88 1.09
N GLY A 93 -4.08 -13.62 0.34
CA GLY A 93 -2.78 -13.27 0.91
C GLY A 93 -2.84 -11.95 1.70
N LEU A 94 -3.44 -10.91 1.11
CA LEU A 94 -3.62 -9.61 1.75
C LEU A 94 -4.46 -9.73 3.03
N LEU A 95 -5.59 -10.42 2.99
CA LEU A 95 -6.50 -10.54 4.13
C LEU A 95 -5.96 -11.49 5.22
N THR A 96 -5.17 -12.50 4.85
CA THR A 96 -4.42 -13.33 5.80
C THR A 96 -3.38 -12.49 6.54
N LYS A 97 -2.63 -11.62 5.83
CA LYS A 97 -1.70 -10.69 6.47
C LYS A 97 -2.42 -9.70 7.38
N PHE A 98 -3.55 -9.14 6.94
CA PHE A 98 -4.40 -8.28 7.77
C PHE A 98 -4.79 -8.97 9.09
N GLU A 99 -5.27 -10.22 9.04
CA GLU A 99 -5.66 -10.94 10.26
C GLU A 99 -4.47 -11.16 11.21
N ALA A 100 -3.28 -11.47 10.66
CA ALA A 100 -2.07 -11.64 11.44
C ALA A 100 -1.62 -10.33 12.12
N LEU A 101 -1.61 -9.22 11.38
CA LEU A 101 -1.27 -7.89 11.92
C LEU A 101 -2.26 -7.43 12.98
N LYS A 102 -3.56 -7.65 12.73
CA LYS A 102 -4.63 -7.37 13.69
C LYS A 102 -4.40 -8.10 15.02
N LYS A 103 -4.02 -9.38 14.98
CA LYS A 103 -3.67 -10.18 16.18
C LYS A 103 -2.42 -9.64 16.91
N ALA A 104 -1.49 -9.04 16.18
CA ALA A 104 -0.30 -8.38 16.73
C ALA A 104 -0.57 -6.94 17.22
N GLY A 105 -1.80 -6.45 17.12
CA GLY A 105 -2.17 -5.08 17.52
C GLY A 105 -1.87 -4.01 16.47
N ILE A 106 -1.48 -4.39 15.25
CA ILE A 106 -1.24 -3.48 14.12
C ILE A 106 -2.52 -3.44 13.27
N GLN A 107 -3.25 -2.33 13.35
CA GLN A 107 -4.50 -2.12 12.62
C GLN A 107 -4.26 -1.25 11.38
N PRO A 108 -5.02 -1.46 10.29
CA PRO A 108 -5.03 -0.50 9.20
C PRO A 108 -5.57 0.83 9.71
N HIS A 109 -4.89 1.90 9.35
CA HIS A 109 -5.34 3.28 9.56
C HIS A 109 -6.54 3.61 8.67
N VAL A 110 -6.49 3.21 7.40
CA VAL A 110 -7.62 3.34 6.48
C VAL A 110 -7.62 2.25 5.40
N PRO A 111 -8.69 1.43 5.30
CA PRO A 111 -8.95 0.56 4.17
C PRO A 111 -9.63 1.34 3.03
N VAL A 112 -9.14 1.19 1.80
CA VAL A 112 -9.62 1.93 0.63
C VAL A 112 -9.78 1.03 -0.59
N GLN A 113 -10.89 1.18 -1.30
CA GLN A 113 -11.13 0.52 -2.58
C GLN A 113 -10.96 1.54 -3.71
N HIS A 114 -9.74 1.66 -4.23
CA HIS A 114 -9.41 2.61 -5.31
C HIS A 114 -10.05 2.23 -6.65
N GLY A 115 -10.65 1.04 -6.75
CA GLY A 115 -11.23 0.51 -7.99
C GLY A 115 -10.21 -0.29 -8.78
N LEU A 116 -9.06 0.32 -9.10
CA LEU A 116 -7.93 -0.41 -9.67
C LEU A 116 -7.19 -1.28 -8.63
N THR A 117 -7.26 -0.93 -7.35
CA THR A 117 -6.56 -1.62 -6.26
C THR A 117 -7.43 -1.71 -5.01
N THR A 118 -7.27 -2.81 -4.27
CA THR A 118 -7.85 -2.99 -2.94
C THR A 118 -6.75 -2.82 -1.90
N SER A 119 -6.86 -1.80 -1.06
CA SER A 119 -5.72 -1.28 -0.30
C SER A 119 -6.00 -1.17 1.20
N LEU A 120 -5.01 -1.53 2.02
CA LEU A 120 -4.98 -1.33 3.46
C LEU A 120 -3.79 -0.42 3.79
N TYR A 121 -4.06 0.81 4.21
CA TYR A 121 -3.03 1.74 4.66
C TYR A 121 -2.79 1.56 6.15
N TYR A 122 -1.53 1.46 6.55
CA TYR A 122 -1.05 1.43 7.92
C TYR A 122 -0.17 2.66 8.19
N ARG A 123 0.02 3.00 9.47
CA ARG A 123 1.05 3.94 9.91
C ARG A 123 2.16 3.19 10.63
N ASP A 124 3.39 3.41 10.19
CA ASP A 124 4.54 2.93 10.94
C ASP A 124 4.71 3.75 12.25
N PRO A 125 5.58 3.33 13.17
CA PRO A 125 5.86 4.04 14.41
C PRO A 125 6.31 5.50 14.26
N ASP A 126 6.85 5.89 13.10
CA ASP A 126 7.28 7.26 12.78
C ASP A 126 6.19 8.06 12.03
N GLY A 127 5.03 7.45 11.77
CA GLY A 127 3.90 8.05 11.07
C GLY A 127 3.98 8.02 9.54
N ASN A 128 4.95 7.32 8.94
CA ASN A 128 4.94 7.07 7.50
C ASN A 128 3.78 6.15 7.13
N MET A 129 3.15 6.41 5.98
CA MET A 129 2.10 5.55 5.48
C MET A 129 2.68 4.38 4.67
N VAL A 130 2.16 3.20 4.94
CA VAL A 130 2.50 1.96 4.25
C VAL A 130 1.21 1.32 3.73
N GLU A 131 1.13 1.14 2.43
CA GLU A 131 0.01 0.52 1.75
C GLU A 131 0.32 -0.95 1.46
N LEU A 132 -0.52 -1.84 1.94
CA LEU A 132 -0.57 -3.23 1.50
C LEU A 132 -1.78 -3.38 0.58
N GLN A 133 -1.57 -3.85 -0.64
CA GLN A 133 -2.63 -3.88 -1.64
C GLN A 133 -2.63 -5.13 -2.49
N ILE A 134 -3.69 -5.29 -3.29
CA ILE A 134 -3.70 -6.12 -4.50
C ILE A 134 -4.10 -5.25 -5.70
N ASP A 135 -3.65 -5.65 -6.89
CA ASP A 135 -4.18 -5.10 -8.14
C ASP A 135 -5.49 -5.83 -8.50
N ASN A 136 -6.57 -5.07 -8.72
CA ASN A 136 -7.89 -5.64 -9.06
C ASN A 136 -8.03 -5.95 -10.56
N MET A 137 -7.08 -5.52 -11.37
CA MET A 137 -7.08 -5.66 -12.83
C MET A 137 -5.66 -5.61 -13.39
N ALA A 138 -5.49 -5.99 -14.65
CA ALA A 138 -4.18 -5.94 -15.30
C ALA A 138 -3.66 -4.49 -15.45
N PRO A 139 -2.34 -4.27 -15.54
CA PRO A 139 -1.76 -2.92 -15.58
C PRO A 139 -2.31 -2.00 -16.67
N ASP A 140 -2.55 -2.54 -17.87
CA ASP A 140 -3.11 -1.76 -18.99
C ASP A 140 -4.58 -1.37 -18.72
N ASP A 141 -5.36 -2.27 -18.12
CA ASP A 141 -6.75 -2.01 -17.73
C ASP A 141 -6.82 -1.01 -16.57
N ALA A 142 -5.90 -1.11 -15.59
CA ALA A 142 -5.77 -0.15 -14.50
C ALA A 142 -5.47 1.25 -15.03
N THR A 143 -4.52 1.35 -15.98
CA THR A 143 -4.17 2.61 -16.65
C THR A 143 -5.38 3.16 -17.42
N ALA A 144 -6.14 2.32 -18.12
CA ALA A 144 -7.35 2.73 -18.82
C ALA A 144 -8.44 3.20 -17.83
N TYR A 145 -8.62 2.50 -16.71
CA TYR A 145 -9.57 2.84 -15.65
C TYR A 145 -9.28 4.23 -15.05
N MET A 146 -8.01 4.56 -14.83
CA MET A 146 -7.58 5.88 -14.33
C MET A 146 -7.95 7.05 -15.27
N HIS A 147 -8.20 6.77 -16.56
CA HIS A 147 -8.67 7.76 -17.53
C HIS A 147 -10.19 7.81 -17.68
N GLY A 148 -10.92 6.94 -16.96
CA GLY A 148 -12.37 6.89 -16.97
C GLY A 148 -13.04 7.94 -16.09
N ASP A 149 -14.35 8.09 -16.29
CA ASP A 149 -15.18 9.07 -15.56
C ASP A 149 -15.29 8.76 -14.06
N ASP A 150 -15.30 7.48 -13.68
CA ASP A 150 -15.37 7.08 -12.27
C ASP A 150 -14.14 7.55 -11.48
N TYR A 151 -12.94 7.31 -12.02
CA TYR A 151 -11.70 7.73 -11.40
C TYR A 151 -11.51 9.25 -11.45
N SER A 152 -11.94 9.90 -12.54
CA SER A 152 -11.89 11.37 -12.66
C SER A 152 -12.78 12.08 -11.64
N ARG A 153 -13.94 11.50 -11.29
CA ARG A 153 -14.85 12.04 -10.27
C ARG A 153 -14.35 11.80 -8.86
N ASP A 154 -13.81 10.60 -8.62
CA ASP A 154 -13.29 10.20 -7.31
C ASP A 154 -12.04 9.33 -7.50
N PRO A 155 -10.84 9.94 -7.45
CA PRO A 155 -9.58 9.21 -7.59
C PRO A 155 -9.17 8.47 -6.31
N ILE A 156 -9.87 8.70 -5.20
CA ILE A 156 -9.57 8.07 -3.91
C ILE A 156 -10.42 6.82 -3.74
N GLY A 157 -11.72 6.90 -3.98
CA GLY A 157 -12.62 5.78 -3.81
C GLY A 157 -13.13 5.60 -2.37
N PRO A 158 -14.13 4.72 -2.19
CA PRO A 158 -14.76 4.45 -0.91
C PRO A 158 -13.85 3.65 0.02
N SER A 159 -14.11 3.75 1.32
CA SER A 159 -13.55 2.78 2.27
C SER A 159 -14.32 1.47 2.25
N PHE A 160 -13.73 0.41 2.80
CA PHE A 160 -14.43 -0.85 3.06
C PHE A 160 -14.13 -1.35 4.48
N ASP A 161 -14.85 -2.39 4.93
CA ASP A 161 -14.54 -3.06 6.19
C ASP A 161 -13.72 -4.34 5.92
N PRO A 162 -12.43 -4.41 6.35
CA PRO A 162 -11.58 -5.58 6.11
C PRO A 162 -12.05 -6.84 6.82
N ASP A 163 -12.70 -6.71 7.99
CA ASP A 163 -13.27 -7.86 8.70
C ASP A 163 -14.48 -8.41 7.94
N ALA A 164 -15.35 -7.53 7.42
CA ALA A 164 -16.47 -7.94 6.59
C ALA A 164 -16.00 -8.61 5.29
N MET A 165 -14.96 -8.08 4.66
CA MET A 165 -14.40 -8.64 3.42
C MET A 165 -13.78 -10.02 3.67
N LEU A 166 -13.00 -10.16 4.75
CA LEU A 166 -12.40 -11.44 5.15
C LEU A 166 -13.48 -12.48 5.48
N ALA A 167 -14.55 -12.08 6.18
CA ALA A 167 -15.67 -12.97 6.46
C ALA A 167 -16.39 -13.43 5.19
N ALA A 168 -16.65 -12.53 4.24
CA ALA A 168 -17.28 -12.85 2.97
C ALA A 168 -16.42 -13.77 2.10
N LEU A 169 -15.11 -13.50 2.01
CA LEU A 169 -14.16 -14.36 1.30
C LEU A 169 -14.16 -15.78 1.88
N ARG A 170 -14.10 -15.91 3.22
CA ARG A 170 -14.14 -17.21 3.91
C ARG A 170 -15.49 -17.93 3.77
N ALA A 171 -16.57 -17.19 3.56
CA ALA A 171 -17.89 -17.75 3.26
C ALA A 171 -18.01 -18.23 1.79
N GLY A 172 -17.00 -17.99 0.96
CA GLY A 172 -16.95 -18.44 -0.43
C GLY A 172 -17.48 -17.43 -1.45
N THR A 173 -17.66 -16.16 -1.06
CA THR A 173 -17.96 -15.10 -2.04
C THR A 173 -16.79 -14.98 -3.02
N PRO A 174 -17.03 -14.98 -4.35
CA PRO A 174 -15.97 -14.84 -5.34
C PRO A 174 -15.19 -13.52 -5.18
N GLU A 175 -13.86 -13.59 -5.27
CA GLU A 175 -12.98 -12.42 -5.17
C GLU A 175 -13.39 -11.25 -6.11
N PRO A 176 -13.74 -11.47 -7.39
CA PRO A 176 -14.16 -10.39 -8.29
C PRO A 176 -15.41 -9.63 -7.84
N GLU A 177 -16.24 -10.20 -6.96
CA GLU A 177 -17.40 -9.51 -6.39
C GLU A 177 -16.98 -8.60 -5.23
N LEU A 178 -15.97 -9.02 -4.44
CA LEU A 178 -15.50 -8.32 -3.24
C LEU A 178 -14.63 -7.10 -3.59
N ILE A 179 -13.80 -7.19 -4.62
CA ILE A 179 -12.78 -6.17 -4.97
C ILE A 179 -13.36 -5.00 -5.79
N THR A 180 -14.65 -4.69 -5.61
CA THR A 180 -15.35 -3.63 -6.35
C THR A 180 -15.68 -2.44 -5.46
N ARG A 181 -15.68 -1.23 -6.02
CA ARG A 181 -16.19 -0.04 -5.31
C ARG A 181 -17.65 -0.22 -4.87
N THR A 182 -18.45 -0.91 -5.67
CA THR A 182 -19.85 -1.23 -5.33
C THR A 182 -19.96 -2.05 -4.06
N TRP A 183 -19.16 -3.11 -3.91
CA TRP A 183 -19.13 -3.91 -2.69
C TRP A 183 -18.63 -3.08 -1.50
N ALA A 184 -17.56 -2.31 -1.67
CA ALA A 184 -17.01 -1.45 -0.62
C ALA A 184 -18.06 -0.47 -0.06
N MET A 185 -18.88 0.14 -0.93
CA MET A 185 -19.96 1.05 -0.52
C MET A 185 -21.09 0.40 0.30
N THR A 186 -21.15 -0.94 0.38
CA THR A 186 -22.08 -1.64 1.28
C THR A 186 -21.62 -1.63 2.73
N CYS A 187 -20.33 -1.35 2.98
CA CYS A 187 -19.74 -1.24 4.31
C CYS A 187 -19.94 0.18 4.88
N PRO A 188 -19.87 0.36 6.21
CA PRO A 188 -19.77 1.68 6.82
C PRO A 188 -18.61 2.49 6.21
N GLN A 189 -18.88 3.74 5.83
CA GLN A 189 -17.91 4.59 5.15
C GLN A 189 -17.12 5.45 6.15
N LEU A 190 -15.81 5.52 5.94
CA LEU A 190 -14.87 6.41 6.63
C LEU A 190 -14.58 7.63 5.77
N ASN A 191 -14.14 8.72 6.40
CA ASN A 191 -13.61 9.87 5.67
C ASN A 191 -12.18 9.57 5.20
N VAL A 192 -12.06 8.88 4.06
CA VAL A 192 -10.76 8.42 3.55
C VAL A 192 -9.79 9.57 3.34
N PHE A 193 -10.24 10.68 2.75
CA PHE A 193 -9.39 11.83 2.49
C PHE A 193 -8.81 12.43 3.78
N GLU A 194 -9.64 12.56 4.82
CA GLU A 194 -9.17 13.01 6.13
C GLU A 194 -8.16 12.04 6.72
N LEU A 195 -8.45 10.74 6.74
CA LEU A 195 -7.54 9.75 7.32
C LEU A 195 -6.21 9.63 6.58
N LEU A 196 -6.19 9.79 5.25
CA LEU A 196 -4.93 9.86 4.50
C LEU A 196 -4.10 11.10 4.87
N LEU A 197 -4.72 12.15 5.40
CA LEU A 197 -4.11 13.42 5.77
C LEU A 197 -3.99 13.65 7.29
N THR A 198 -4.30 12.66 8.13
CA THR A 198 -4.18 12.72 9.60
C THR A 198 -3.58 11.44 10.14
#